data_AF-A0A9E1S2P4-F1
#
_entry.id   AF-A0A9E1S2P4-F1
#
_cell.length_a   1.000
_cell.length_b   1.000
_cell.length_c   1.000
_cell.angle_alpha   90.00
_cell.angle_beta   90.00
_cell.angle_gamma   90.00
#
_symmetry.space_group_name_H-M   'P 1'
#
loop_
_entity.id
_entity.type
_entity.pdbx_description
1 polymer ?
#
loop_
_entity_poly.entity_id
_entity_poly.type
_entity_poly.pdbx_seq_one_letter_code
_entity_poly.pdbx_strand_id
1 'polypeptide(L)'
;MDWVRITDILKNGSLDRETKLMVIDMLALSPSPEQQAEIEKLLLDWEDKDIELVDKLLNTLNDITEDFNAKKESLNNKEMTEITKATDEVMREQKIDQIRDHIETL
;
A
#
# COMPACT_ATOMS: atom_id res chain seq x y z
N MET A 1 27.39 -15.28 18.71
CA MET A 1 25.96 -15.63 18.79
C MET A 1 25.22 -14.70 19.72
N ASP A 2 24.44 -13.82 19.11
CA ASP A 2 23.48 -12.96 19.80
C ASP A 2 22.14 -13.70 20.00
N TRP A 3 22.02 -14.35 21.15
CA TRP A 3 20.82 -15.12 21.49
C TRP A 3 19.56 -14.28 21.63
N VAL A 4 19.69 -13.01 22.04
CA VAL A 4 18.53 -12.13 22.19
C VAL A 4 17.93 -11.89 20.81
N ARG A 5 18.74 -11.43 19.86
CA ARG A 5 18.31 -11.17 18.48
C ARG A 5 17.75 -12.43 17.80
N ILE A 6 18.42 -13.57 17.94
CA ILE A 6 17.92 -14.84 17.37
C ILE A 6 16.55 -15.21 17.95
N THR A 7 16.36 -15.09 19.27
CA THR A 7 15.06 -15.40 19.87
C THR A 7 13.97 -14.43 19.42
N ASP A 8 14.31 -13.16 19.18
CA ASP A 8 13.37 -12.18 18.63
C ASP A 8 12.97 -12.50 17.19
N ILE A 9 13.93 -12.87 16.32
CA ILE A 9 13.65 -13.34 14.95
C ILE A 9 12.72 -14.56 14.99
N LEU A 10 13.00 -15.54 15.86
CA LEU A 10 12.18 -16.75 15.95
C LEU A 10 10.79 -16.49 16.53
N LYS A 11 10.62 -15.51 17.43
CA LYS A 11 9.31 -15.15 17.99
C LYS A 11 8.49 -14.32 17.02
N ASN A 12 9.08 -13.24 16.51
CA ASN A 12 8.36 -12.15 15.86
C ASN A 12 8.55 -12.12 14.34
N GLY A 13 9.59 -12.77 13.82
CA GLY A 13 9.86 -12.81 12.38
C GLY A 13 8.80 -13.61 11.61
N SER A 14 8.72 -13.37 10.30
CA SER A 14 7.71 -13.95 9.41
C SER A 14 7.95 -15.43 9.05
N LEU A 15 9.04 -16.04 9.53
CA LEU A 15 9.30 -17.48 9.38
C LEU A 15 8.08 -18.31 9.77
N ASP A 16 7.79 -19.32 8.98
CA ASP A 16 6.74 -20.27 9.31
C ASP A 16 7.13 -21.11 10.54
N ARG A 17 6.12 -21.71 11.17
CA ARG A 17 6.30 -22.48 12.39
C ARG A 17 7.25 -23.67 12.23
N GLU A 18 7.21 -24.35 11.09
CA GLU A 18 8.03 -25.55 10.84
C GLU A 18 9.51 -25.17 10.73
N THR A 19 9.82 -24.12 9.96
CA THR A 19 11.19 -23.62 9.87
C THR A 19 11.73 -23.11 11.21
N LYS A 20 10.89 -22.42 12.01
CA LYS A 20 11.27 -22.00 13.38
C LYS A 20 11.63 -23.19 14.26
N LEU A 21 10.84 -24.26 14.22
CA LEU A 21 11.12 -25.48 15.00
C LEU A 21 12.38 -26.19 14.51
N MET A 22 12.59 -26.29 13.19
CA MET A 22 13.80 -26.88 12.62
C MET A 22 15.05 -26.14 13.10
N VAL A 23 15.02 -24.81 13.15
CA VAL A 23 16.14 -24.01 13.68
C VAL A 23 16.38 -24.29 15.16
N ILE A 24 15.32 -24.36 15.97
CA ILE A 24 15.42 -24.70 17.39
C ILE A 24 16.04 -26.10 17.56
N ASP A 25 15.60 -27.07 16.77
CA ASP A 25 16.13 -28.44 16.81
C ASP A 25 17.61 -28.47 16.40
N MET A 26 18.00 -27.76 15.33
CA MET A 26 19.40 -27.64 14.92
C MET A 26 20.29 -27.03 16.01
N LEU A 27 19.80 -26.02 16.73
CA LEU A 27 20.51 -25.39 17.85
C LEU A 27 20.53 -26.29 19.10
N ALA A 28 19.49 -27.08 19.33
CA ALA A 28 19.39 -28.02 20.46
C ALA A 28 20.35 -29.22 20.33
N LEU A 29 20.74 -29.59 19.11
CA LEU A 29 21.70 -30.66 18.83
C LEU A 29 23.16 -30.32 19.22
N SER A 30 23.38 -29.20 19.93
CA SER A 30 24.71 -28.73 20.34
C SER A 30 25.70 -28.63 19.15
N PRO A 31 25.36 -27.85 18.11
CA PRO A 31 26.18 -27.69 16.91
C PRO A 31 27.57 -27.13 17.24
N SER A 32 28.54 -27.41 16.37
CA SER A 32 29.89 -26.83 16.48
C SER A 32 29.84 -25.30 16.39
N PRO A 33 30.86 -24.58 16.88
CA PRO A 33 30.89 -23.12 16.77
C PRO A 33 30.73 -22.60 15.33
N GLU A 34 31.27 -23.31 14.34
CA GLU A 34 31.12 -22.95 12.92
C GLU A 34 29.68 -23.11 12.45
N GLN A 35 29.02 -24.22 12.81
CA GLN A 35 27.62 -24.47 12.48
C GLN A 35 26.69 -23.46 13.16
N GLN A 36 26.98 -23.08 14.40
CA GLN A 36 26.25 -22.02 15.10
C GLN A 36 26.35 -20.69 14.34
N ALA A 37 27.56 -20.32 13.90
CA ALA A 37 27.77 -19.10 13.12
C ALA A 37 27.04 -19.13 11.77
N GLU A 38 26.95 -20.29 11.12
CA GLU A 38 26.20 -20.46 9.88
C GLU A 38 24.69 -20.33 10.10
N ILE A 39 24.14 -20.96 11.14
CA ILE A 39 22.73 -20.84 11.51
C ILE A 39 22.39 -19.38 11.86
N GLU A 40 23.24 -18.73 12.66
CA GLU A 40 23.09 -17.31 13.00
C GLU A 40 23.08 -16.44 11.74
N LYS A 41 24.04 -16.65 10.82
CA LYS A 41 24.11 -15.91 9.57
C LYS A 41 22.84 -16.09 8.72
N LEU A 42 22.35 -17.32 8.57
CA LEU A 42 21.14 -17.60 7.79
C LEU A 42 19.90 -16.89 8.37
N LEU A 43 19.78 -16.84 9.70
CA LEU A 43 18.67 -16.14 10.36
C LEU A 43 18.76 -14.62 10.15
N LEU A 44 19.96 -14.05 10.23
CA LEU A 44 20.18 -12.62 10.03
C LEU A 44 19.96 -12.20 8.57
N ASP A 45 20.50 -12.98 7.62
CA ASP A 45 20.29 -12.76 6.18
C ASP A 45 18.80 -12.81 5.84
N TRP A 46 18.03 -13.67 6.53
CA TRP A 46 16.58 -13.71 6.36
C TRP A 46 15.89 -12.49 7.00
N GLU A 47 16.21 -12.12 8.24
CA GLU A 47 15.66 -10.91 8.87
C GLU A 47 15.83 -9.67 7.97
N ASP A 48 17.02 -9.47 7.41
CA ASP A 48 17.31 -8.35 6.52
C ASP A 48 16.44 -8.38 5.24
N LYS A 49 16.22 -9.58 4.68
CA LYS A 49 15.37 -9.77 3.50
C LYS A 49 13.88 -9.61 3.81
N ASP A 50 13.45 -9.98 5.00
CA ASP A 50 12.06 -9.80 5.46
C ASP A 50 11.76 -8.30 5.62
N ILE A 51 12.68 -7.55 6.22
CA ILE A 51 12.60 -6.08 6.33
C ILE A 51 12.54 -5.45 4.93
N GLU A 52 13.45 -5.83 4.02
CA GLU A 52 13.46 -5.33 2.64
C GLU A 52 12.12 -5.60 1.92
N LEU A 53 11.54 -6.78 2.12
CA LEU A 53 10.25 -7.14 1.54
C LEU A 53 9.10 -6.30 2.11
N VAL A 54 9.07 -6.11 3.43
CA VAL A 54 8.06 -5.28 4.11
C VAL A 54 8.13 -3.83 3.62
N ASP A 55 9.33 -3.25 3.53
CA ASP A 55 9.53 -1.89 3.02
C ASP A 55 9.04 -1.76 1.57
N LYS A 56 9.34 -2.75 0.72
CA LYS A 56 8.87 -2.77 -0.67
C LYS A 56 7.35 -2.87 -0.77
N LEU A 57 6.72 -3.69 0.08
CA LEU A 57 5.26 -3.80 0.14
C LEU A 57 4.60 -2.49 0.58
N LEU A 58 5.15 -1.84 1.62
CA LEU A 58 4.67 -0.53 2.08
C LEU A 58 4.79 0.55 1.00
N ASN A 59 5.93 0.61 0.31
CA ASN A 59 6.10 1.55 -0.81
C ASN A 59 5.10 1.29 -1.93
N THR A 60 4.91 0.03 -2.31
CA THR A 60 3.93 -0.34 -3.36
C THR A 60 2.49 0.02 -2.95
N LEU A 61 2.13 -0.17 -1.68
CA LEU A 61 0.82 0.23 -1.15
C LEU A 61 0.61 1.74 -1.16
N ASN A 62 1.65 2.50 -0.83
CA ASN A 62 1.61 3.96 -0.92
C ASN A 62 1.41 4.42 -2.36
N ASP A 63 2.17 3.88 -3.32
CA ASP A 63 2.04 4.20 -4.75
C ASP A 63 0.62 3.90 -5.27
N ILE A 64 0.06 2.75 -4.91
CA ILE A 64 -1.32 2.38 -5.29
C ILE A 64 -2.33 3.35 -4.67
N THR A 65 -2.12 3.76 -3.42
CA THR A 65 -3.01 4.70 -2.71
C THR A 65 -2.96 6.09 -3.35
N GLU A 66 -1.77 6.56 -3.72
CA GLU A 66 -1.59 7.82 -4.44
C GLU A 66 -2.24 7.80 -5.82
N ASP A 67 -2.01 6.74 -6.62
CA ASP A 67 -2.65 6.59 -7.94
C ASP A 67 -4.17 6.51 -7.83
N PHE A 68 -4.68 5.79 -6.82
CA PHE A 68 -6.11 5.72 -6.55
C PHE A 68 -6.69 7.11 -6.21
N ASN A 69 -6.04 7.86 -5.32
CA ASN A 69 -6.49 9.20 -4.92
C ASN A 69 -6.44 10.18 -6.09
N ALA A 70 -5.38 10.15 -6.90
CA ALA A 70 -5.24 10.98 -8.09
C ALA A 70 -6.34 10.68 -9.12
N LYS A 71 -6.65 9.39 -9.36
CA LYS A 71 -7.75 8.99 -10.25
C LYS A 71 -9.12 9.39 -9.70
N LYS A 72 -9.35 9.26 -8.39
CA LYS A 72 -10.58 9.71 -7.75
C LYS A 72 -10.78 11.21 -7.89
N GLU A 73 -9.74 12.00 -7.67
CA GLU A 73 -9.78 13.46 -7.85
C GLU A 73 -10.03 13.84 -9.31
N SER A 74 -9.39 13.16 -10.26
CA SER A 74 -9.61 13.36 -11.70
C SER A 74 -11.06 13.08 -12.11
N LEU A 75 -11.66 12.00 -11.62
CA LEU A 75 -13.07 11.65 -11.89
C LEU A 75 -14.03 12.68 -11.31
N ASN A 76 -13.84 13.06 -10.04
CA ASN A 76 -14.67 14.09 -9.39
C ASN A 76 -14.61 15.42 -10.16
N ASN A 77 -13.43 15.85 -10.58
CA ASN A 77 -13.26 17.09 -11.35
C ASN A 77 -13.95 17.01 -12.71
N LYS A 78 -13.90 15.86 -13.39
CA LYS A 78 -14.55 15.67 -14.69
C LYS A 78 -16.08 15.70 -14.58
N GLU A 79 -16.65 14.93 -13.64
CA GLU A 79 -18.10 14.90 -13.41
C GLU A 79 -18.63 16.29 -12.99
N MET A 80 -17.92 16.98 -12.11
CA MET A 80 -18.31 18.32 -11.67
C MET A 80 -18.24 19.35 -12.81
N THR A 81 -17.27 19.22 -13.73
CA THR A 81 -17.19 20.05 -14.93
C THR A 81 -18.36 19.78 -15.88
N GLU A 82 -18.74 18.51 -16.09
CA GLU A 82 -19.87 18.13 -16.94
C GLU A 82 -21.21 18.63 -16.36
N ILE A 83 -21.41 18.52 -15.05
CA ILE A 83 -22.60 19.05 -14.35
C ILE A 83 -22.68 20.58 -14.45
N THR A 84 -21.55 21.27 -14.26
CA THR A 84 -21.52 22.75 -14.37
C THR A 84 -21.86 23.20 -15.78
N LYS A 85 -21.30 22.54 -16.81
CA LYS A 85 -21.63 22.83 -18.22
C LYS A 85 -23.11 22.60 -18.53
N ALA A 86 -23.69 21.49 -18.07
CA ALA A 86 -25.11 21.21 -18.26
C ALA A 86 -25.99 22.26 -17.55
N THR A 87 -25.60 22.70 -16.35
CA THR A 87 -26.32 23.73 -15.60
C THR A 87 -26.25 25.08 -16.31
N ASP A 88 -25.08 25.48 -16.80
CA ASP A 88 -24.88 26.71 -17.58
C ASP A 88 -25.71 26.71 -18.86
N GLU A 89 -25.82 25.56 -19.53
CA GLU A 89 -26.61 25.40 -20.74
C GLU A 89 -28.12 25.55 -20.48
N VAL A 90 -28.63 24.91 -19.41
CA VAL A 90 -30.04 25.08 -18.97
C VAL A 90 -30.34 26.54 -18.59
N MET A 91 -29.45 27.21 -17.87
CA MET A 91 -29.64 28.63 -17.52
C MET A 91 -29.62 29.53 -18.75
N ARG A 92 -28.81 29.20 -19.76
CA ARG A 92 -28.77 29.91 -21.03
C ARG A 92 -30.08 29.75 -21.79
N GLU A 93 -30.62 28.54 -21.88
CA GLU A 93 -31.92 28.28 -22.52
C GLU A 93 -33.05 29.06 -21.84
N GLN A 94 -33.11 29.03 -20.50
CA GLN A 94 -34.10 29.81 -19.75
C GLN A 94 -34.02 31.32 -20.03
N LYS A 95 -32.81 31.88 -20.15
CA LYS A 95 -32.63 33.30 -20.52
C LYS A 95 -33.08 33.58 -21.95
N ILE A 96 -32.84 32.67 -22.89
CA ILE A 96 -33.30 32.81 -24.28
C ILE A 96 -34.82 32.82 -24.34
N ASP A 97 -35.48 31.92 -23.60
CA ASP A 97 -36.93 31.86 -23.53
C ASP A 97 -37.52 33.11 -22.89
N GLN A 98 -36.94 33.62 -21.80
CA GLN A 98 -37.34 34.89 -21.20
C GLN A 98 -37.22 36.07 -22.18
N ILE A 99 -36.15 36.11 -22.98
CA ILE A 99 -35.98 37.14 -24.01
C ILE A 99 -37.03 37.00 -25.11
N ARG A 100 -37.34 35.77 -25.54
CA ARG A 100 -38.40 35.52 -26.54
C ARG A 100 -39.77 35.97 -26.05
N ASP A 101 -40.17 35.55 -24.85
CA ASP A 101 -41.43 35.96 -24.24
C ASP A 101 -41.54 37.49 -24.14
N HIS A 102 -40.44 38.17 -23.79
CA HIS A 102 -40.42 39.63 -23.73
C HIS A 102 -40.59 40.30 -25.10
N ILE A 103 -40.05 39.71 -26.17
CA ILE A 103 -40.22 40.23 -27.54
C ILE A 103 -41.63 39.98 -28.06
N GLU A 104 -42.23 38.82 -27.78
CA GLU A 104 -43.57 38.46 -28.27
C GLU A 104 -44.69 39.22 -27.54
N THR A 105 -44.41 39.79 -26.38
CA THR A 105 -45.34 40.59 -25.59
C THR A 105 -45.25 42.11 -25.83
N LEU A 106 -44.30 42.55 -26.66
CA LEU A 106 -44.15 43.93 -27.16
C LEU A 106 -44.97 44.17 -28.43
#